data_AF-A0A2G7GYI5-F1
#
_entry.id   AF-A0A2G7GYI5-F1
#
_cell.length_a   1.000
_cell.length_b   1.000
_cell.length_c   1.000
_cell.angle_alpha   90.00
_cell.angle_beta   90.00
_cell.angle_gamma   90.00
#
_symmetry.space_group_name_H-M   'P 1'
#
loop_
_entity.id
_entity.type
_entity.pdbx_description
1 polymer ?
#
loop_
_entity_poly.entity_id
_entity_poly.type
_entity_poly.pdbx_seq_one_letter_code
_entity_poly.pdbx_strand_id
1 'polypeptide(L)'
;MTTPPPTPVPAATLPAPSAPGDPSPLADPSPLSEALRGMLPDLSVGALLGFATGVALRHIGRVALIVLGALFITLQLLSYFGLITVNWLQVQALTEPWLRQGSEQGGAWLTRVLTANLPFAGAFTAGLLLGLRARV
;
A
#
# COMPACT_ATOMS: atom_id res chain seq x y z
N MET A 1 49.42 -71.05 30.52
CA MET A 1 48.54 -71.20 29.33
C MET A 1 47.38 -70.25 29.50
N THR A 2 47.30 -69.24 28.65
CA THR A 2 46.38 -68.10 28.70
C THR A 2 45.02 -68.50 28.12
N THR A 3 43.96 -68.49 28.92
CA THR A 3 42.57 -68.66 28.46
C THR A 3 42.01 -67.28 28.05
N PRO A 4 41.41 -67.13 26.85
CA PRO A 4 40.85 -65.84 26.41
C PRO A 4 39.57 -65.49 27.18
N PRO A 5 39.28 -64.19 27.41
CA PRO A 5 38.05 -63.74 28.05
C PRO A 5 36.82 -63.89 27.13
N PRO A 6 35.61 -64.07 27.70
CA PRO A 6 34.37 -64.26 26.95
C PRO A 6 33.90 -62.97 26.25
N THR A 7 33.56 -63.09 24.98
CA THR A 7 32.96 -62.03 24.15
C THR A 7 31.59 -61.60 24.72
N PRO A 8 31.33 -60.30 24.95
CA PRO A 8 30.01 -59.84 25.35
C PRO A 8 29.05 -59.87 24.15
N VAL A 9 27.91 -60.55 24.35
CA VAL A 9 26.77 -60.62 23.43
C VAL A 9 26.19 -59.21 23.24
N PRO A 10 25.87 -58.76 22.02
CA PRO A 10 25.18 -57.48 21.81
C PRO A 10 23.75 -57.59 22.37
N ALA A 11 23.49 -56.85 23.44
CA ALA A 11 22.17 -56.68 24.01
C ALA A 11 21.23 -56.09 22.95
N ALA A 12 20.16 -56.82 22.62
CA ALA A 12 19.05 -56.31 21.84
C ALA A 12 18.54 -55.02 22.49
N THR A 13 18.79 -53.89 21.83
CA THR A 13 18.27 -52.59 22.24
C THR A 13 16.77 -52.62 21.97
N LEU A 14 16.00 -52.82 23.04
CA LEU A 14 14.54 -52.69 23.06
C LEU A 14 14.13 -51.29 22.54
N PRO A 15 13.04 -51.16 21.79
CA PRO A 15 12.46 -49.85 21.49
C PRO A 15 11.89 -49.27 22.79
N ALA A 16 12.44 -48.14 23.24
CA ALA A 16 11.97 -47.43 24.42
C ALA A 16 10.59 -46.78 24.16
N PRO A 17 9.74 -46.69 25.19
CA PRO A 17 8.35 -46.23 25.11
C PRO A 17 8.25 -44.71 24.89
N SER A 18 7.19 -44.31 24.19
CA SER A 18 6.85 -42.95 23.83
C SER A 18 6.49 -42.04 25.02
N ALA A 19 6.91 -40.76 24.92
CA ALA A 19 6.40 -39.54 25.59
C ALA A 19 6.96 -39.20 27.00
N PRO A 20 6.87 -37.94 27.51
CA PRO A 20 6.26 -36.71 26.97
C PRO A 20 7.12 -35.43 27.16
N GLY A 21 7.29 -34.60 26.12
CA GLY A 21 7.87 -33.26 26.34
C GLY A 21 8.54 -32.57 25.15
N ASP A 22 8.18 -32.87 23.91
CA ASP A 22 8.56 -31.98 22.81
C ASP A 22 7.74 -30.69 22.97
N PRO A 23 8.35 -29.52 23.24
CA PRO A 23 7.62 -28.27 23.12
C PRO A 23 7.13 -28.19 21.69
N SER A 24 5.81 -28.07 21.53
CA SER A 24 5.14 -28.07 20.24
C SER A 24 5.90 -27.24 19.20
N PRO A 25 6.36 -27.82 18.07
CA PRO A 25 6.92 -27.06 16.95
C PRO A 25 5.90 -26.16 16.23
N LEU A 26 4.74 -25.88 16.84
CA LEU A 26 3.60 -25.20 16.23
C LEU A 26 3.46 -23.74 16.69
N ALA A 27 4.41 -23.23 17.47
CA ALA A 27 4.41 -21.87 17.98
C ALA A 27 5.53 -21.00 17.40
N ASP A 28 6.09 -21.35 16.24
CA ASP A 28 6.84 -20.37 15.47
C ASP A 28 5.82 -19.39 14.86
N PRO A 29 5.75 -18.13 15.32
CA PRO A 29 4.96 -17.12 14.62
C PRO A 29 5.47 -17.13 13.17
N SER A 30 4.58 -17.46 12.23
CA SER A 30 4.95 -17.52 10.82
C SER A 30 5.76 -16.28 10.44
N PRO A 31 6.80 -16.38 9.60
CA PRO A 31 7.69 -15.24 9.30
C PRO A 31 6.93 -14.00 8.79
N LEU A 32 5.74 -14.22 8.21
CA LEU A 32 4.80 -13.18 7.83
C LEU A 32 4.23 -12.41 9.04
N SER A 33 3.90 -13.09 10.14
CA SER A 33 3.36 -12.47 11.35
C SER A 33 4.41 -11.66 12.10
N GLU A 34 5.67 -12.09 12.11
CA GLU A 34 6.79 -11.32 12.67
C GLU A 34 7.06 -10.07 11.82
N ALA A 35 7.06 -10.22 10.48
CA ALA A 35 7.18 -9.11 9.54
C ALA A 35 6.02 -8.11 9.67
N LEU A 36 4.78 -8.58 9.81
CA LEU A 36 3.60 -7.75 10.05
C LEU A 36 3.68 -7.00 11.38
N ARG A 37 4.18 -7.64 12.45
CA ARG A 37 4.39 -6.98 13.75
C ARG A 37 5.42 -5.86 13.65
N GLY A 38 6.50 -6.07 12.90
CA GLY A 38 7.52 -5.05 12.63
C GLY A 38 7.03 -3.92 11.73
N MET A 39 6.16 -4.21 10.75
CA MET A 39 5.58 -3.22 9.82
C MET A 39 4.32 -2.52 10.36
N LEU A 40 3.73 -3.02 11.45
CA LEU A 40 2.48 -2.52 12.02
C LEU A 40 2.49 -1.00 12.30
N PRO A 41 3.59 -0.40 12.81
CA PRO A 41 3.68 1.04 12.98
C PRO A 41 3.55 1.79 11.64
N ASP A 42 4.34 1.42 10.62
CA ASP A 42 4.32 2.06 9.30
C ASP A 42 2.99 1.87 8.58
N LEU A 43 2.38 0.68 8.73
CA LEU A 43 1.05 0.39 8.20
C LEU A 43 -0.02 1.30 8.84
N SER A 44 0.03 1.48 10.15
CA SER A 44 -0.96 2.31 10.86
C SER A 44 -0.85 3.79 10.50
N VAL A 45 0.37 4.34 10.45
CA VAL A 45 0.63 5.73 10.09
C VAL A 45 0.26 5.96 8.62
N GLY A 46 0.67 5.05 7.73
CA GLY A 46 0.29 5.09 6.31
C GLY A 46 -1.22 5.08 6.12
N ALA A 47 -1.93 4.17 6.79
CA ALA A 47 -3.39 4.09 6.72
C ALA A 47 -4.09 5.36 7.25
N LEU A 48 -3.63 5.93 8.38
CA LEU A 48 -4.20 7.16 8.94
C LEU A 48 -3.96 8.37 8.04
N LEU A 49 -2.73 8.55 7.53
CA LEU A 49 -2.42 9.62 6.58
C LEU A 49 -3.19 9.45 5.28
N GLY A 50 -3.29 8.22 4.77
CA GLY A 50 -4.08 7.88 3.60
C GLY A 50 -5.53 8.26 3.81
N PHE A 51 -6.13 7.84 4.92
CA PHE A 51 -7.50 8.16 5.29
C PHE A 51 -7.74 9.67 5.38
N ALA A 52 -6.89 10.40 6.11
CA ALA A 52 -6.98 11.86 6.24
C ALA A 52 -6.86 12.55 4.87
N THR A 53 -5.93 12.09 4.02
CA THR A 53 -5.76 12.59 2.65
C THR A 53 -7.01 12.33 1.81
N GLY A 54 -7.59 11.13 1.88
CA GLY A 54 -8.81 10.78 1.15
C GLY A 54 -10.01 11.64 1.55
N VAL A 55 -10.19 11.90 2.85
CA VAL A 55 -11.23 12.79 3.36
C VAL A 55 -11.02 14.24 2.89
N ALA A 56 -9.78 14.73 2.93
CA ALA A 56 -9.44 16.08 2.44
C ALA A 56 -9.66 16.20 0.93
N LEU A 57 -9.27 15.19 0.15
CA LEU A 57 -9.40 15.17 -1.31
C LEU A 57 -10.85 15.29 -1.74
N ARG A 58 -11.80 14.74 -0.97
CA ARG A 58 -13.23 14.88 -1.26
C ARG A 58 -13.73 16.33 -1.16
N HIS A 59 -13.21 17.10 -0.20
CA HIS A 59 -13.55 18.51 -0.07
C HIS A 59 -13.02 19.32 -1.25
N ILE A 60 -11.75 19.09 -1.60
CA ILE A 60 -11.10 19.74 -2.74
C ILE A 60 -11.80 19.34 -4.05
N GLY A 61 -12.12 18.06 -4.22
CA GLY A 61 -12.81 17.55 -5.40
C GLY A 61 -14.19 18.18 -5.59
N ARG A 62 -14.94 18.42 -4.50
CA ARG A 62 -16.24 19.09 -4.58
C ARG A 62 -16.12 20.54 -5.04
N VAL A 63 -15.14 21.28 -4.49
CA VAL A 63 -14.87 22.66 -4.91
C VAL A 63 -14.41 22.68 -6.36
N ALA A 64 -13.50 21.79 -6.75
CA ALA A 64 -13.00 21.67 -8.12
C ALA A 64 -14.14 21.40 -9.11
N LEU A 65 -15.07 20.50 -8.78
CA LEU A 65 -16.25 20.23 -9.62
C LEU A 65 -17.17 21.45 -9.75
N ILE A 66 -17.39 22.19 -8.66
CA ILE A 66 -18.19 23.43 -8.70
C ILE A 66 -17.51 24.47 -9.59
N VAL A 67 -16.21 24.69 -9.42
CA VAL A 67 -15.43 25.64 -10.22
C VAL A 67 -15.44 25.24 -11.69
N LEU A 68 -15.24 23.95 -11.99
CA LEU A 68 -15.24 23.45 -13.36
C LEU A 68 -16.62 23.59 -14.02
N GLY A 69 -17.69 23.29 -13.29
CA GLY A 69 -19.06 23.50 -13.76
C GLY A 69 -19.40 24.97 -14.00
N ALA A 70 -19.02 25.85 -13.07
CA ALA A 70 -19.22 27.29 -13.21
C ALA A 70 -18.41 27.87 -14.38
N LEU A 71 -17.17 27.42 -14.55
CA LEU A 71 -16.33 27.77 -15.69
C LEU A 71 -17.00 27.33 -16.99
N PHE A 72 -17.48 26.09 -17.06
CA PHE A 72 -18.19 25.58 -18.23
C PHE A 72 -19.43 26.42 -18.56
N ILE A 73 -20.29 26.72 -17.58
CA ILE A 73 -21.47 27.58 -17.78
C ILE A 73 -21.07 28.96 -18.32
N THR A 74 -20.01 29.56 -17.76
CA THR A 74 -19.48 30.86 -18.19
C THR A 74 -19.01 30.81 -19.65
N LEU A 75 -18.27 29.76 -20.03
CA LEU A 75 -17.84 29.53 -21.40
C LEU A 75 -19.02 29.37 -22.35
N GLN A 76 -20.05 28.61 -21.96
CA GLN A 76 -21.26 28.43 -22.76
C GLN A 76 -22.00 29.75 -22.97
N LEU A 77 -22.11 30.60 -21.95
CA LEU A 77 -22.71 31.93 -22.07
C LEU A 77 -21.90 32.84 -23.00
N LEU A 78 -20.58 32.93 -22.82
CA LEU A 78 -19.74 33.76 -23.70
C LEU A 78 -19.72 33.25 -25.16
N SER A 79 -19.76 31.94 -25.34
CA SER A 79 -19.90 31.33 -26.67
C SER A 79 -21.28 31.64 -27.28
N TYR A 80 -22.35 31.64 -26.49
CA TYR A 80 -23.71 31.95 -26.96
C TYR A 80 -23.82 33.39 -27.47
N PHE A 81 -23.16 34.35 -26.82
CA PHE A 81 -23.07 35.73 -27.29
C PHE A 81 -22.08 35.93 -28.47
N GLY A 82 -21.37 34.88 -28.89
CA GLY A 82 -20.38 34.95 -29.98
C GLY A 82 -19.08 35.69 -29.61
N LEU A 83 -18.82 35.91 -28.32
CA LEU A 83 -17.69 36.70 -27.81
C LEU A 83 -16.37 35.90 -27.76
N ILE A 84 -16.42 34.56 -27.73
CA ILE A 84 -15.24 33.69 -27.62
C ILE A 84 -15.23 32.65 -28.75
N THR A 85 -14.10 32.53 -29.44
CA THR A 85 -13.73 31.36 -30.26
C THR A 85 -12.69 30.54 -29.48
N VAL A 86 -13.05 29.33 -29.04
CA VAL A 86 -12.16 28.48 -28.25
C VAL A 86 -11.06 27.92 -29.14
N ASN A 87 -9.83 28.43 -28.98
CA ASN A 87 -8.65 27.89 -29.66
C ASN A 87 -8.09 26.70 -28.86
N TRP A 88 -8.56 25.50 -29.19
CA TRP A 88 -8.14 24.26 -28.56
C TRP A 88 -6.63 24.02 -28.62
N LEU A 89 -5.94 24.50 -29.65
CA LEU A 89 -4.49 24.36 -29.79
C LEU A 89 -3.73 25.16 -28.73
N GLN A 90 -4.22 26.37 -28.45
CA GLN A 90 -3.62 27.26 -27.44
C GLN A 90 -3.91 26.76 -26.01
N VAL A 91 -5.11 26.22 -25.77
CA VAL A 91 -5.46 25.55 -24.51
C VAL A 91 -4.56 24.34 -24.27
N GLN A 92 -4.35 23.51 -25.29
CA GLN A 92 -3.47 22.36 -25.18
C GLN A 92 -2.03 22.79 -24.88
N ALA A 93 -1.48 23.76 -25.61
CA ALA A 93 -0.10 24.23 -25.39
C ALA A 93 0.13 24.78 -23.97
N LEU A 94 -0.90 25.40 -23.36
CA LEU A 94 -0.83 25.90 -21.98
C LEU A 94 -0.97 24.77 -20.94
N THR A 95 -1.77 23.76 -21.22
CA THR A 95 -2.07 22.68 -20.28
C THR A 95 -1.01 21.56 -20.32
N GLU A 96 -0.43 21.31 -21.50
CA GLU A 96 0.60 20.29 -21.74
C GLU A 96 1.76 20.34 -20.71
N PRO A 97 2.46 21.48 -20.47
CA PRO A 97 3.56 21.53 -19.51
C PRO A 97 3.09 21.26 -18.07
N TRP A 98 1.89 21.73 -17.70
CA TRP A 98 1.31 21.50 -16.37
C TRP A 98 0.99 20.01 -16.14
N LEU A 99 0.36 19.37 -17.14
CA LEU A 99 0.06 17.94 -17.13
C LEU A 99 1.34 17.10 -17.10
N ARG A 100 2.33 17.47 -17.93
CA ARG A 100 3.58 16.73 -18.01
C ARG A 100 4.39 16.85 -16.72
N GLN A 101 4.51 18.05 -16.17
CA GLN A 101 5.20 18.29 -14.90
C GLN A 101 4.51 17.55 -13.74
N GLY A 102 3.17 17.63 -13.65
CA GLY A 102 2.41 16.94 -12.61
C GLY A 102 2.53 15.41 -12.69
N SER A 103 2.47 14.85 -13.90
CA SER A 103 2.58 13.41 -14.11
C SER A 103 4.00 12.87 -13.89
N GLU A 104 5.03 13.58 -14.35
CA GLU A 104 6.43 13.21 -14.14
C GLU A 104 6.80 13.27 -12.64
N GLN A 105 6.46 14.38 -11.95
CA GLN A 105 6.79 14.55 -10.54
C GLN A 105 5.98 13.61 -9.64
N GLY A 106 4.67 13.51 -9.89
CA GLY A 106 3.79 12.60 -9.16
C GLY A 106 4.16 11.14 -9.38
N GLY A 107 4.44 10.75 -10.63
CA GLY A 107 4.87 9.40 -10.98
C GLY A 107 6.23 9.02 -10.39
N ALA A 108 7.21 9.91 -10.44
CA ALA A 108 8.53 9.68 -9.83
C ALA A 108 8.46 9.57 -8.30
N TRP A 109 7.63 10.40 -7.65
CA TRP A 109 7.40 10.29 -6.21
C TRP A 109 6.68 8.98 -5.86
N LEU A 110 5.61 8.65 -6.59
CA LEU A 110 4.82 7.44 -6.34
C LEU A 110 5.65 6.17 -6.53
N THR A 111 6.44 6.10 -7.61
CA THR A 111 7.33 4.96 -7.88
C THR A 111 8.40 4.81 -6.80
N ARG A 112 8.99 5.91 -6.31
CA ARG A 112 9.93 5.87 -5.17
C ARG A 112 9.26 5.38 -3.89
N VAL A 113 8.05 5.86 -3.57
CA VAL A 113 7.32 5.44 -2.37
C VAL A 113 6.91 3.97 -2.47
N LEU A 114 6.41 3.52 -3.62
CA LEU A 114 6.04 2.11 -3.86
C LEU A 114 7.24 1.18 -3.80
N THR A 115 8.38 1.55 -4.37
CA THR A 115 9.57 0.67 -4.38
C THR A 115 10.35 0.69 -3.08
N ALA A 116 10.40 1.82 -2.37
CA ALA A 116 11.13 1.94 -1.11
C ALA A 116 10.32 1.46 0.11
N ASN A 117 8.98 1.57 0.09
CA ASN A 117 8.13 1.28 1.24
C ASN A 117 6.79 0.64 0.83
N LEU A 118 6.86 -0.53 0.17
CA LEU A 118 5.69 -1.35 -0.19
C LEU A 118 4.63 -1.49 0.93
N PRO A 119 4.97 -1.83 2.19
CA PRO A 119 3.96 -1.95 3.25
C PRO A 119 3.24 -0.61 3.51
N PHE A 120 3.99 0.47 3.71
CA PHE A 120 3.44 1.81 3.91
C PHE A 120 2.56 2.25 2.74
N ALA A 121 3.04 2.08 1.50
CA ALA A 121 2.31 2.46 0.30
C ALA A 121 0.99 1.68 0.16
N GLY A 122 1.01 0.39 0.48
CA GLY A 122 -0.18 -0.46 0.50
C GLY A 122 -1.19 0.02 1.54
N ALA A 123 -0.76 0.26 2.78
CA ALA A 123 -1.63 0.76 3.84
C ALA A 123 -2.16 2.17 3.56
N PHE A 124 -1.32 3.06 3.02
CA PHE A 124 -1.73 4.40 2.61
C PHE A 124 -2.79 4.36 1.53
N THR A 125 -2.60 3.54 0.49
CA THR A 125 -3.58 3.40 -0.60
C THR A 125 -4.90 2.83 -0.09
N ALA A 126 -4.84 1.80 0.78
CA ALA A 126 -6.01 1.23 1.41
C ALA A 126 -6.74 2.28 2.28
N GLY A 127 -6.01 3.01 3.12
CA GLY A 127 -6.54 4.10 3.95
C GLY A 127 -7.15 5.22 3.12
N LEU A 128 -6.51 5.62 2.02
CA LEU A 128 -6.98 6.64 1.09
C LEU A 128 -8.29 6.25 0.41
N LEU A 129 -8.39 5.02 -0.11
CA LEU A 129 -9.65 4.50 -0.66
C LEU A 129 -10.76 4.47 0.38
N LEU A 130 -10.43 4.07 1.61
CA LEU A 130 -11.37 4.08 2.73
C LEU A 130 -11.80 5.49 3.10
N GLY A 131 -10.90 6.48 3.13
CA GLY A 131 -11.20 7.88 3.41
C GLY A 131 -12.01 8.56 2.31
N LEU A 132 -11.76 8.22 1.04
CA LEU A 132 -12.59 8.64 -0.09
C LEU A 132 -14.00 8.05 -0.03
N ARG A 133 -14.12 6.77 0.37
CA ARG A 133 -15.40 6.06 0.49
C ARG A 133 -16.13 6.37 1.80
N ALA A 134 -15.42 6.79 2.85
CA ALA A 134 -15.99 7.19 4.12
C ALA A 134 -16.95 8.35 3.87
N ARG A 135 -18.24 8.01 3.90
CA ARG A 135 -19.34 8.94 3.74
C ARG A 135 -19.58 9.63 5.09
N VAL A 136 -18.57 10.32 5.59
CA VAL A 136 -18.72 11.38 6.60
C VAL A 136 -19.07 12.68 5.86
#